data_AF-A0A0F8W890-F1
#
_entry.id   AF-A0A0F8W890-F1
#
_cell.length_a   1.000
_cell.length_b   1.000
_cell.length_c   1.000
_cell.angle_alpha   90.00
_cell.angle_beta   90.00
_cell.angle_gamma   90.00
#
_symmetry.space_group_name_H-M   'P 1'
#
loop_
_entity.id
_entity.type
_entity.pdbx_description
1 polymer ?
#
loop_
_entity_poly.entity_id
_entity_poly.type
_entity_poly.pdbx_seq_one_letter_code
_entity_poly.pdbx_strand_id
1 'polypeptide(L)'
;MNLRGEFRTHHGLFILKQLKVYATIFQIPVNERRVLSASVSTYWYNFLINTWLTVKVGTADNGWSEISITWNNAPYYYYEIIATASITDMEYFDFDVLDYIPASGEFSIIIFEYSNTGESLQSDSSENDFLPDPPVLTIEYELILADYLPYIIGGVVGGIGGVGAIIGVVIYLKRKKRAKEPIIIQKPLPKFCTNCGTPVEGDFCTNCGKPINKII
;
A
#
# COMPACT_ATOMS: atom_id res chain seq x y z
N MET A 1 -6.90 -3.09 4.36
CA MET A 1 -6.38 -4.44 4.04
C MET A 1 -6.77 -4.63 2.59
N ASN A 2 -5.84 -4.82 1.66
CA ASN A 2 -6.16 -4.98 0.24
C ASN A 2 -6.04 -6.47 -0.11
N LEU A 3 -6.72 -6.92 -1.17
CA LEU A 3 -6.47 -8.27 -1.69
C LEU A 3 -5.27 -8.18 -2.64
N ARG A 4 -4.20 -8.88 -2.28
CA ARG A 4 -2.97 -8.95 -3.06
C ARG A 4 -2.92 -10.29 -3.79
N GLY A 5 -2.85 -10.23 -5.12
CA GLY A 5 -2.52 -11.38 -5.96
C GLY A 5 -1.05 -11.31 -6.35
N GLU A 6 -0.33 -12.42 -6.17
CA GLU A 6 1.02 -12.59 -6.69
C GLU A 6 0.97 -13.61 -7.83
N PHE A 7 1.40 -13.18 -9.01
CA PHE A 7 1.42 -13.99 -10.22
C PHE A 7 2.88 -14.23 -10.59
N ARG A 8 3.26 -15.51 -10.54
CA ARG A 8 4.54 -15.99 -11.05
C ARG A 8 4.31 -16.52 -12.45
N THR A 9 5.31 -16.36 -13.30
CA THR A 9 5.24 -16.92 -14.66
C THR A 9 5.38 -18.43 -14.57
N HIS A 10 4.56 -19.16 -15.33
CA HIS A 10 4.62 -20.63 -15.39
C HIS A 10 5.63 -21.13 -16.43
N HIS A 11 6.14 -20.22 -17.25
CA HIS A 11 7.01 -20.47 -18.40
C HIS A 11 8.01 -19.28 -18.51
N GLY A 12 9.20 -19.54 -19.08
CA GLY A 12 10.48 -18.87 -18.80
C GLY A 12 10.70 -17.43 -19.25
N LEU A 13 11.55 -16.72 -18.50
CA LEU A 13 12.37 -15.63 -19.03
C LEU A 13 13.43 -16.21 -19.98
N PHE A 14 13.33 -15.94 -21.28
CA PHE A 14 14.30 -16.43 -22.27
C PHE A 14 15.41 -15.39 -22.52
N ILE A 15 16.67 -15.78 -22.26
CA ILE A 15 17.83 -14.90 -22.46
C ILE A 15 18.37 -15.06 -23.88
N LEU A 16 18.05 -14.12 -24.78
CA LEU A 16 18.81 -13.96 -26.02
C LEU A 16 20.08 -13.17 -25.68
N LYS A 17 21.14 -13.87 -25.22
CA LYS A 17 22.42 -13.27 -24.78
C LYS A 17 23.04 -12.32 -25.81
N GLN A 18 22.75 -12.50 -27.09
CA GLN A 18 23.21 -11.63 -28.19
C GLN A 18 22.37 -10.34 -28.33
N LEU A 19 21.10 -10.33 -27.89
CA LEU A 19 20.20 -9.17 -27.98
C LEU A 19 20.11 -8.36 -26.68
N LYS A 20 20.55 -8.93 -25.55
CA LYS A 20 20.34 -8.34 -24.21
C LYS A 20 18.85 -8.04 -23.96
N VAL A 21 17.99 -8.96 -24.42
CA VAL A 21 16.53 -8.88 -24.34
C VAL A 21 16.02 -10.02 -23.46
N TYR A 22 15.06 -9.67 -22.63
CA TYR A 22 14.37 -10.50 -21.65
C TYR A 22 12.87 -10.29 -21.85
N ALA A 23 12.08 -11.36 -21.95
CA ALA A 23 10.64 -11.25 -22.11
C ALA A 23 9.93 -12.29 -21.26
N THR A 24 8.75 -11.96 -20.73
CA THR A 24 7.97 -12.88 -19.91
C THR A 24 6.47 -12.61 -20.03
N ILE A 25 5.66 -13.68 -19.90
CA ILE A 25 4.19 -13.64 -19.97
C ILE A 25 3.57 -13.97 -18.61
N PHE A 26 2.76 -13.06 -18.08
CA PHE A 26 1.97 -13.29 -16.87
C PHE A 26 0.54 -13.72 -17.23
N GLN A 27 0.01 -14.69 -16.48
CA GLN A 27 -1.38 -15.13 -16.59
C GLN A 27 -2.21 -14.46 -15.49
N ILE A 28 -3.11 -13.56 -15.89
CA ILE A 28 -3.97 -12.79 -14.99
C ILE A 28 -5.37 -13.45 -14.96
N PRO A 29 -5.84 -13.92 -13.79
CA PRO A 29 -7.16 -14.51 -13.67
C PRO A 29 -8.24 -13.46 -13.88
N VAL A 30 -9.42 -13.92 -14.32
CA VAL A 30 -10.59 -13.04 -14.41
C VAL A 30 -10.93 -12.51 -13.02
N ASN A 31 -10.96 -11.18 -12.89
CA ASN A 31 -11.35 -10.51 -11.68
C ASN A 31 -12.21 -9.28 -12.02
N GLU A 32 -13.42 -9.22 -11.49
CA GLU A 32 -14.35 -8.10 -11.73
C GLU A 32 -14.02 -6.85 -10.89
N ARG A 33 -13.00 -6.93 -10.04
CA ARG A 33 -12.62 -5.86 -9.13
C ARG A 33 -11.73 -4.85 -9.83
N ARG A 34 -11.85 -3.60 -9.38
CA ARG A 34 -10.93 -2.55 -9.77
C ARG A 34 -9.52 -2.86 -9.25
N VAL A 35 -8.53 -2.72 -10.14
CA VAL A 35 -7.11 -2.74 -9.78
C VAL A 35 -6.74 -1.41 -9.12
N LEU A 36 -6.08 -1.48 -7.97
CA LEU A 36 -5.61 -0.32 -7.20
C LEU A 36 -4.13 -0.02 -7.48
N SER A 37 -3.33 -1.07 -7.64
CA SER A 37 -1.91 -0.97 -8.03
C SER A 37 -1.50 -2.25 -8.74
N ALA A 38 -0.49 -2.14 -9.60
CA ALA A 38 0.18 -3.30 -10.16
C ALA A 38 1.65 -3.01 -10.39
N SER A 39 2.53 -3.88 -9.91
CA SER A 39 3.97 -3.73 -10.09
C SER A 39 4.60 -5.06 -10.47
N VAL A 40 5.64 -4.98 -11.29
CA VAL A 40 6.48 -6.14 -11.59
C VAL A 40 7.82 -5.96 -10.87
N SER A 41 8.29 -7.06 -10.28
CA SER A 41 9.59 -7.18 -9.64
C SER A 41 10.46 -8.17 -10.41
N THR A 42 11.71 -7.80 -10.68
CA THR A 42 12.69 -8.65 -11.36
C THR A 42 14.04 -8.57 -10.65
N TYR A 43 14.75 -9.70 -10.55
CA TYR A 43 16.06 -9.77 -9.92
C TYR A 43 17.17 -9.89 -10.97
N TRP A 44 18.18 -9.02 -10.86
CA TRP A 44 19.26 -8.90 -11.84
C TRP A 44 20.62 -9.15 -11.20
N TYR A 45 21.48 -9.89 -11.91
CA TYR A 45 22.81 -10.25 -11.44
C TYR A 45 23.81 -10.40 -12.60
N ASN A 46 25.09 -10.27 -12.28
CA ASN A 46 26.22 -10.55 -13.16
C ASN A 46 27.43 -11.01 -12.35
N PHE A 47 27.82 -12.28 -12.54
CA PHE A 47 28.93 -12.90 -11.80
C PHE A 47 30.32 -12.33 -12.11
N LEU A 48 30.47 -11.50 -13.14
CA LEU A 48 31.77 -11.08 -13.65
C LEU A 48 32.07 -9.60 -13.40
N ILE A 49 31.04 -8.75 -13.25
CA ILE A 49 31.23 -7.29 -13.27
C ILE A 49 30.20 -6.58 -12.39
N ASN A 50 30.69 -5.65 -11.58
CA ASN A 50 29.90 -4.69 -10.82
C ASN A 50 29.92 -3.32 -11.51
N THR A 51 29.10 -3.15 -12.54
CA THR A 51 28.95 -1.89 -13.26
C THR A 51 27.48 -1.57 -13.46
N TRP A 52 27.16 -0.28 -13.58
CA TRP A 52 25.80 0.18 -13.80
C TRP A 52 25.37 -0.09 -15.24
N LEU A 53 24.24 -0.77 -15.41
CA LEU A 53 23.66 -1.07 -16.71
C LEU A 53 22.27 -0.46 -16.80
N THR A 54 22.02 0.23 -17.91
CA THR A 54 20.70 0.84 -18.15
C THR A 54 19.79 -0.21 -18.74
N VAL A 55 18.68 -0.47 -18.06
CA VAL A 55 17.58 -1.31 -18.55
C VAL A 55 16.38 -0.45 -18.89
N LYS A 56 15.65 -0.88 -19.91
CA LYS A 56 14.37 -0.29 -20.33
C LYS A 56 13.32 -1.38 -20.39
N VAL A 57 12.11 -1.03 -19.97
CA VAL A 57 10.96 -1.92 -19.99
C VAL A 57 9.96 -1.40 -20.99
N GLY A 58 9.37 -2.29 -21.77
CA GLY A 58 8.18 -2.04 -22.56
C GLY A 58 7.17 -3.17 -22.43
N THR A 59 5.97 -2.94 -22.97
CA THR A 59 4.99 -4.00 -23.18
C THR A 59 5.28 -4.73 -24.49
N ALA A 60 5.00 -6.03 -24.53
CA ALA A 60 5.06 -6.84 -25.75
C ALA A 60 3.67 -7.33 -26.15
N ASP A 61 3.51 -7.74 -27.41
CA ASP A 61 2.33 -8.52 -27.80
C ASP A 61 2.35 -9.90 -27.11
N ASN A 62 1.22 -10.60 -27.11
CA ASN A 62 1.10 -11.95 -26.55
C ASN A 62 1.19 -13.05 -27.64
N GLY A 63 1.58 -12.71 -28.87
CA GLY A 63 1.61 -13.64 -30.00
C GLY A 63 2.84 -14.56 -30.05
N TRP A 64 3.79 -14.35 -29.15
CA TRP A 64 5.02 -15.15 -29.03
C TRP A 64 4.86 -16.25 -27.97
N SER A 65 5.71 -17.28 -28.06
CA SER A 65 5.71 -18.38 -27.10
C SER A 65 7.11 -18.58 -26.56
N GLU A 66 7.24 -18.60 -25.23
CA GLU A 66 8.51 -18.73 -24.48
C GLU A 66 9.34 -19.93 -24.97
N ILE A 67 8.70 -21.07 -25.26
CA ILE A 67 9.39 -22.31 -25.70
C ILE A 67 9.82 -22.30 -27.17
N SER A 68 9.41 -21.30 -27.96
CA SER A 68 9.68 -21.23 -29.40
C SER A 68 10.45 -19.98 -29.82
N ILE A 69 10.89 -19.16 -28.85
CA ILE A 69 11.68 -17.97 -29.14
C ILE A 69 13.00 -18.37 -29.80
N THR A 70 13.29 -17.66 -30.87
CA THR A 70 14.54 -17.62 -31.61
C THR A 70 14.90 -16.15 -31.83
N TRP A 71 16.09 -15.92 -32.38
CA TRP A 71 16.48 -14.59 -32.83
C TRP A 71 15.48 -13.93 -33.79
N ASN A 72 14.86 -14.71 -34.69
CA ASN A 72 14.03 -14.17 -35.77
C ASN A 72 12.58 -13.88 -35.36
N ASN A 73 12.11 -14.44 -34.24
CA ASN A 73 10.74 -14.30 -33.73
C ASN A 73 10.72 -13.84 -32.28
N ALA A 74 11.81 -13.22 -31.80
CA ALA A 74 11.82 -12.59 -30.50
C ALA A 74 10.74 -11.50 -30.44
N PRO A 75 10.00 -11.38 -29.33
CA PRO A 75 9.02 -10.31 -29.18
C PRO A 75 9.69 -8.95 -29.38
N TYR A 76 9.01 -8.08 -30.12
CA TYR A 76 9.47 -6.71 -30.36
C TYR A 76 8.80 -5.78 -29.35
N TYR A 77 9.53 -4.80 -28.82
CA TYR A 77 8.89 -3.74 -28.04
C TYR A 77 8.16 -2.84 -29.03
N TYR A 78 6.84 -2.92 -29.06
CA TYR A 78 6.12 -2.33 -30.17
C TYR A 78 5.77 -0.84 -29.97
N TYR A 79 5.59 -0.36 -28.73
CA TYR A 79 4.78 0.86 -28.56
C TYR A 79 5.30 1.87 -27.51
N GLU A 80 5.76 1.45 -26.33
CA GLU A 80 6.10 2.40 -25.26
C GLU A 80 7.16 1.87 -24.30
N ILE A 81 8.05 2.76 -23.84
CA ILE A 81 8.95 2.48 -22.73
C ILE A 81 8.25 2.90 -21.45
N ILE A 82 7.87 1.92 -20.65
CA ILE A 82 7.07 2.10 -19.43
C ILE A 82 7.95 2.35 -18.20
N ALA A 83 9.20 1.89 -18.25
CA ALA A 83 10.19 2.16 -17.20
C ALA A 83 11.61 2.21 -17.76
N THR A 84 12.49 2.94 -17.08
CA THR A 84 13.93 2.95 -17.34
C THR A 84 14.64 3.04 -16.00
N ALA A 85 15.66 2.20 -15.81
CA ALA A 85 16.47 2.20 -14.60
C ALA A 85 17.94 2.00 -14.94
N SER A 86 18.81 2.49 -14.07
CA SER A 86 20.21 2.05 -14.02
C SER A 86 20.33 1.11 -12.85
N ILE A 87 20.69 -0.14 -13.13
CA ILE A 87 20.75 -1.21 -12.14
C ILE A 87 22.15 -1.80 -12.10
N THR A 88 22.49 -2.38 -10.96
CA THR A 88 23.77 -3.04 -10.70
C THR A 88 23.58 -4.54 -10.44
N ASP A 89 24.69 -5.23 -10.13
CA ASP A 89 24.66 -6.64 -9.77
C ASP A 89 23.91 -6.87 -8.44
N MET A 90 23.18 -7.98 -8.39
CA MET A 90 22.38 -8.45 -7.24
C MET A 90 21.30 -7.45 -6.80
N GLU A 91 20.62 -6.81 -7.75
CA GLU A 91 19.64 -5.76 -7.48
C GLU A 91 18.24 -6.14 -7.98
N TYR A 92 17.24 -5.79 -7.17
CA TYR A 92 15.84 -5.85 -7.60
C TYR A 92 15.46 -4.60 -8.39
N PHE A 93 14.74 -4.81 -9.47
CA PHE A 93 14.14 -3.75 -10.26
C PHE A 93 12.62 -3.90 -10.25
N ASP A 94 11.99 -2.97 -9.52
CA ASP A 94 10.54 -2.83 -9.42
C ASP A 94 10.05 -1.69 -10.31
N PHE A 95 8.97 -1.92 -11.05
CA PHE A 95 8.34 -0.89 -11.87
C PHE A 95 6.82 -1.02 -11.89
N ASP A 96 6.15 0.13 -12.00
CA ASP A 96 4.70 0.24 -12.07
C ASP A 96 4.19 -0.17 -13.45
N VAL A 97 3.12 -0.95 -13.46
CA VAL A 97 2.46 -1.44 -14.68
C VAL A 97 0.95 -1.22 -14.65
N LEU A 98 0.43 -0.48 -13.65
CA LEU A 98 -1.00 -0.30 -13.41
C LEU A 98 -1.79 0.04 -14.68
N ASP A 99 -1.32 0.99 -15.48
CA ASP A 99 -2.02 1.48 -16.67
C ASP A 99 -2.01 0.49 -17.85
N TYR A 100 -1.20 -0.58 -17.75
CA TYR A 100 -1.02 -1.58 -18.81
C TYR A 100 -1.67 -2.93 -18.49
N ILE A 101 -2.16 -3.11 -17.26
CA ILE A 101 -2.76 -4.37 -16.84
C ILE A 101 -4.11 -4.59 -17.52
N PRO A 102 -4.29 -5.70 -18.27
CA PRO A 102 -5.60 -6.07 -18.80
C PRO A 102 -6.52 -6.54 -17.67
N ALA A 103 -7.83 -6.49 -17.91
CA ALA A 103 -8.82 -7.01 -16.95
C ALA A 103 -8.68 -8.51 -16.66
N SER A 104 -8.16 -9.27 -17.64
CA SER A 104 -7.85 -10.70 -17.53
C SER A 104 -7.00 -11.18 -18.70
N GLY A 105 -6.44 -12.39 -18.58
CA GLY A 105 -5.69 -13.04 -19.65
C GLY A 105 -4.19 -12.78 -19.57
N GLU A 106 -3.54 -12.70 -20.72
CA GLU A 106 -2.09 -12.60 -20.81
C GLU A 106 -1.60 -11.16 -20.77
N PHE A 107 -0.53 -10.94 -20.01
CA PHE A 107 0.20 -9.68 -19.96
C PHE A 107 1.68 -9.95 -20.19
N SER A 108 2.19 -9.47 -21.33
CA SER A 108 3.60 -9.65 -21.70
C SER A 108 4.41 -8.39 -21.50
N ILE A 109 5.58 -8.54 -20.91
CA ILE A 109 6.59 -7.48 -20.80
C ILE A 109 7.87 -7.88 -21.52
N ILE A 110 8.63 -6.87 -21.91
CA ILE A 110 9.96 -7.00 -22.46
C ILE A 110 10.90 -6.03 -21.76
N ILE A 111 12.05 -6.53 -21.31
CA ILE A 111 13.12 -5.77 -20.70
C ILE A 111 14.34 -5.91 -21.57
N PHE A 112 14.97 -4.80 -21.93
CA PHE A 112 16.17 -4.81 -22.73
C PHE A 112 17.23 -3.90 -22.14
N GLU A 113 18.46 -4.35 -22.24
CA GLU A 113 19.62 -3.59 -21.81
C GLU A 113 20.04 -2.62 -22.91
N TYR A 114 20.24 -1.37 -22.53
CA TYR A 114 20.65 -0.28 -23.42
C TYR A 114 22.10 0.17 -23.17
N SER A 115 22.92 -0.66 -22.53
CA SER A 115 24.30 -0.30 -22.21
C SER A 115 25.25 -0.51 -23.40
N ASN A 116 26.19 0.41 -23.58
CA ASN A 116 27.26 0.35 -24.58
C ASN A 116 28.54 -0.34 -24.06
N THR A 117 28.49 -0.98 -22.90
CA THR A 117 29.70 -1.46 -22.19
C THR A 117 30.21 -2.81 -22.72
N GLY A 118 29.53 -3.44 -23.68
CA GLY A 118 29.88 -4.78 -24.20
C GLY A 118 29.51 -5.93 -23.26
N GLU A 119 29.06 -5.61 -22.05
CA GLU A 119 28.72 -6.55 -20.98
C GLU A 119 27.21 -6.73 -20.88
N SER A 120 26.72 -7.79 -20.21
CA SER A 120 25.28 -8.00 -20.03
C SER A 120 24.90 -8.45 -18.63
N LEU A 121 23.90 -7.82 -17.99
CA LEU A 121 23.27 -8.43 -16.80
C LEU A 121 22.47 -9.66 -17.21
N GLN A 122 22.32 -10.60 -16.30
CA GLN A 122 21.41 -11.73 -16.37
C GLN A 122 20.26 -11.47 -15.39
N SER A 123 19.10 -12.06 -15.67
CA SER A 123 17.97 -12.08 -14.76
C SER A 123 17.50 -13.51 -14.62
N ASP A 124 17.00 -13.83 -13.44
CA ASP A 124 16.45 -15.16 -13.15
C ASP A 124 15.22 -15.41 -14.02
N SER A 125 15.12 -16.65 -14.48
CA SER A 125 14.01 -17.14 -15.27
C SER A 125 13.14 -18.07 -14.43
N SER A 126 11.83 -18.05 -14.65
CA SER A 126 10.89 -19.06 -14.14
C SER A 126 11.19 -20.47 -14.62
N GLU A 127 12.04 -20.65 -15.64
CA GLU A 127 12.51 -21.98 -16.07
C GLU A 127 13.63 -22.57 -15.21
N ASN A 128 14.23 -21.77 -14.32
CA ASN A 128 15.33 -22.23 -13.50
C ASN A 128 14.89 -22.43 -12.05
N ASP A 129 14.43 -23.64 -11.73
CA ASP A 129 14.04 -24.05 -10.36
C ASP A 129 15.18 -23.92 -9.32
N PHE A 130 16.43 -23.71 -9.76
CA PHE A 130 17.58 -23.52 -8.87
C PHE A 130 17.82 -22.07 -8.46
N LEU A 131 17.18 -21.10 -9.12
CA LEU A 131 17.35 -19.69 -8.82
C LEU A 131 16.08 -19.15 -8.13
N PRO A 132 16.22 -18.50 -6.96
CA PRO A 132 15.09 -18.25 -6.06
C PRO A 132 14.13 -17.15 -6.52
N ASP A 133 14.53 -16.30 -7.48
CA ASP A 133 13.93 -14.98 -7.65
C ASP A 133 13.37 -14.74 -9.08
N PRO A 134 12.38 -15.55 -9.56
CA PRO A 134 11.76 -15.33 -10.87
C PRO A 134 10.96 -14.01 -10.90
N PRO A 135 10.65 -13.48 -12.09
CA PRO A 135 9.79 -12.30 -12.22
C PRO A 135 8.44 -12.47 -11.52
N VAL A 136 8.03 -11.48 -10.73
CA VAL A 136 6.77 -11.51 -10.00
C VAL A 136 5.92 -10.30 -10.37
N LEU A 137 4.69 -10.55 -10.83
CA LEU A 137 3.66 -9.53 -10.97
C LEU A 137 2.82 -9.50 -9.69
N THR A 138 2.80 -8.36 -9.01
CA THR A 138 1.94 -8.10 -7.86
C THR A 138 0.79 -7.19 -8.27
N ILE A 139 -0.45 -7.61 -8.03
CA ILE A 139 -1.65 -6.79 -8.29
C ILE A 139 -2.43 -6.63 -6.99
N GLU A 140 -2.75 -5.39 -6.62
CA GLU A 140 -3.68 -5.10 -5.53
C GLU A 140 -5.06 -4.74 -6.07
N TYR A 141 -6.09 -5.37 -5.50
CA TYR A 141 -7.48 -5.15 -5.89
C TYR A 141 -8.26 -4.43 -4.80
N GLU A 142 -9.29 -3.71 -5.23
CA GLU A 142 -10.29 -3.14 -4.34
C GLU A 142 -11.03 -4.25 -3.58
N LEU A 143 -11.21 -4.04 -2.27
CA LEU A 143 -12.02 -4.93 -1.46
C LEU A 143 -13.50 -4.61 -1.63
N ILE A 144 -14.31 -5.67 -1.69
CA ILE A 144 -15.77 -5.56 -1.62
C ILE A 144 -16.25 -6.09 -0.27
N LEU A 145 -17.45 -5.65 0.13
CA LEU A 145 -18.05 -6.06 1.40
C LEU A 145 -18.16 -7.60 1.53
N ALA A 146 -18.31 -8.31 0.41
CA ALA A 146 -18.33 -9.77 0.39
C ALA A 146 -17.05 -10.42 0.92
N ASP A 147 -15.87 -9.80 0.75
CA ASP A 147 -14.60 -10.34 1.29
C ASP A 147 -14.50 -10.22 2.80
N TYR A 148 -15.21 -9.24 3.36
CA TYR A 148 -15.30 -9.03 4.80
C TYR A 148 -16.33 -9.93 5.47
N LEU A 149 -17.31 -10.43 4.70
CA LEU A 149 -18.43 -11.18 5.23
C LEU A 149 -18.02 -12.43 6.04
N PRO A 150 -17.00 -13.22 5.65
CA PRO A 150 -16.52 -14.35 6.45
C PRO A 150 -15.91 -13.93 7.79
N TYR A 151 -15.29 -12.75 7.86
CA TYR A 151 -14.73 -12.20 9.10
C TYR A 151 -15.81 -11.63 10.01
N ILE A 152 -16.85 -11.03 9.42
CA ILE A 152 -18.01 -10.55 10.17
C ILE A 152 -18.80 -11.75 10.72
N ILE A 153 -19.11 -12.75 9.89
CA ILE A 153 -19.85 -13.95 10.30
C ILE A 153 -19.01 -14.83 11.23
N GLY A 154 -17.73 -15.07 10.89
CA GLY A 154 -16.80 -15.82 11.74
C GLY A 154 -16.50 -15.11 13.06
N GLY A 155 -16.45 -13.77 13.06
CA GLY A 155 -16.40 -12.95 14.25
C GLY A 155 -17.68 -12.97 15.08
N VAL A 156 -18.85 -13.23 14.48
CA VAL A 156 -20.12 -13.43 15.19
C VAL A 156 -20.21 -14.85 15.77
N VAL A 157 -19.72 -15.88 15.05
CA VAL A 157 -19.72 -17.28 15.52
C VAL A 157 -18.64 -17.52 16.60
N GLY A 158 -17.47 -16.90 16.48
CA GLY A 158 -16.42 -16.92 17.51
C GLY A 158 -16.57 -15.84 18.60
N GLY A 159 -17.46 -14.86 18.41
CA GLY A 159 -17.49 -13.61 19.17
C GLY A 159 -18.85 -13.23 19.75
N ILE A 160 -19.67 -14.20 20.16
CA ILE A 160 -20.62 -13.93 21.26
C ILE A 160 -19.86 -13.49 22.53
N GLY A 161 -18.56 -13.80 22.67
CA GLY A 161 -17.68 -13.21 23.69
C GLY A 161 -17.07 -11.84 23.33
N GLY A 162 -16.88 -11.52 22.04
CA GLY A 162 -16.04 -10.40 21.59
C GLY A 162 -16.76 -9.05 21.52
N VAL A 163 -17.98 -9.01 20.98
CA VAL A 163 -18.76 -7.76 20.92
C VAL A 163 -19.19 -7.31 22.32
N GLY A 164 -19.52 -8.27 23.19
CA GLY A 164 -19.74 -8.02 24.62
C GLY A 164 -18.50 -7.46 25.33
N ALA A 165 -17.29 -7.92 24.96
CA ALA A 165 -16.04 -7.39 25.50
C ALA A 165 -15.76 -5.97 25.00
N ILE A 166 -16.00 -5.63 23.73
CA ILE A 166 -15.76 -4.26 23.22
C ILE A 166 -16.76 -3.28 23.84
N ILE A 167 -18.06 -3.61 23.84
CA ILE A 167 -19.09 -2.79 24.50
C ILE A 167 -18.80 -2.70 26.01
N GLY A 168 -18.43 -3.81 26.64
CA GLY A 168 -18.06 -3.88 28.05
C GLY A 168 -16.83 -3.03 28.39
N VAL A 169 -15.79 -3.04 27.56
CA VAL A 169 -14.59 -2.22 27.71
C VAL A 169 -14.91 -0.74 27.51
N VAL A 170 -15.73 -0.38 26.52
CA VAL A 170 -16.17 1.01 26.30
C VAL A 170 -17.00 1.52 27.50
N ILE A 171 -17.91 0.71 28.03
CA ILE A 171 -18.69 1.06 29.24
C ILE A 171 -17.78 1.15 30.47
N TYR A 172 -16.84 0.22 30.65
CA TYR A 172 -15.88 0.20 31.75
C TYR A 172 -14.96 1.43 31.73
N LEU A 173 -14.41 1.78 30.57
CA LEU A 173 -13.56 2.97 30.40
C LEU A 173 -14.34 4.27 30.63
N LYS A 174 -15.60 4.35 30.18
CA LYS A 174 -16.49 5.50 30.50
C LYS A 174 -16.73 5.62 32.00
N ARG A 175 -16.96 4.50 32.72
CA ARG A 175 -17.14 4.51 34.18
C ARG A 175 -15.87 4.97 34.92
N LYS A 176 -14.68 4.51 34.49
CA LYS A 176 -13.40 4.89 35.11
C LYS A 176 -13.05 6.38 34.92
N LYS A 177 -13.42 6.99 33.80
CA LYS A 177 -13.26 8.45 33.59
C LYS A 177 -14.18 9.27 34.49
N ARG A 178 -15.45 8.86 34.67
CA ARG A 178 -16.39 9.54 35.58
C ARG A 178 -16.00 9.42 37.06
N ALA A 179 -15.34 8.32 37.44
CA ALA A 179 -14.85 8.14 38.81
C ALA A 179 -13.59 8.98 39.15
N LYS A 180 -13.01 9.68 38.17
CA LYS A 180 -11.78 10.47 38.34
C LYS A 180 -11.93 11.95 37.97
N GLU A 181 -13.13 12.44 37.67
CA GLU A 181 -13.33 13.89 37.58
C GLU A 181 -13.33 14.48 39.00
N PRO A 182 -12.34 15.33 39.37
CA PRO A 182 -12.40 16.05 40.62
C PRO A 182 -13.62 16.97 40.59
N ILE A 183 -14.37 17.01 41.69
CA ILE A 183 -15.42 18.01 41.90
C ILE A 183 -14.72 19.38 41.86
N ILE A 184 -14.85 20.09 40.75
CA ILE A 184 -14.42 21.49 40.66
C ILE A 184 -15.42 22.27 41.51
N ILE A 185 -15.03 22.54 42.75
CA ILE A 185 -15.73 23.51 43.60
C ILE A 185 -15.56 24.86 42.91
N GLN A 186 -16.57 25.30 42.17
CA GLN A 186 -16.61 26.66 41.64
C GLN A 186 -16.60 27.61 42.83
N LYS A 187 -15.47 28.28 43.06
CA LYS A 187 -15.37 29.37 44.02
C LYS A 187 -16.43 30.41 43.62
N PRO A 188 -17.36 30.79 44.48
CA PRO A 188 -18.40 31.75 44.12
C PRO A 188 -17.73 33.04 43.65
N LEU A 189 -18.18 33.54 42.49
CA LEU A 189 -17.67 34.76 41.89
C LEU A 189 -17.80 35.90 42.93
N PRO A 190 -16.74 36.72 43.15
CA PRO A 190 -16.84 37.84 44.07
C PRO A 190 -17.94 38.80 43.61
N LYS A 191 -18.85 39.16 44.53
CA LYS A 191 -19.90 40.14 44.27
C LYS A 191 -19.28 41.53 44.28
N PHE A 192 -19.63 42.35 43.31
CA PHE A 192 -19.21 43.76 43.23
C PHE A 192 -20.39 44.68 43.50
N CYS A 193 -20.13 45.82 44.15
CA CYS A 193 -21.16 46.83 44.36
C CYS A 193 -21.52 47.50 43.03
N THR A 194 -22.79 47.49 42.64
CA THR A 194 -23.27 48.10 41.39
C THR A 194 -23.14 49.63 41.36
N ASN A 195 -22.98 50.28 42.51
CA ASN A 195 -22.94 51.73 42.61
C ASN A 195 -21.51 52.31 42.60
N CYS A 196 -20.52 51.58 43.15
CA CYS A 196 -19.12 52.06 43.22
C CYS A 196 -18.08 51.08 42.68
N GLY A 197 -18.47 49.87 42.27
CA GLY A 197 -17.60 48.89 41.64
C GLY A 197 -16.65 48.14 42.59
N THR A 198 -16.63 48.45 43.89
CA THR A 198 -15.75 47.73 44.83
C THR A 198 -16.31 46.34 45.17
N PRO A 199 -15.44 45.33 45.36
CA PRO A 199 -15.88 44.02 45.82
C PRO A 199 -16.52 44.12 47.21
N VAL A 200 -17.56 43.34 47.45
CA VAL A 200 -18.33 43.35 48.70
C VAL A 200 -18.46 41.96 49.28
N GLU A 201 -18.23 41.86 50.58
CA GLU A 201 -18.48 40.66 51.38
C GLU A 201 -19.57 41.01 52.42
N GLY A 202 -20.84 40.83 52.04
CA GLY A 202 -21.97 41.08 52.93
C GLY A 202 -23.18 41.70 52.24
N ASP A 203 -24.19 42.05 53.04
CA ASP A 203 -25.46 42.61 52.57
C ASP A 203 -25.40 44.14 52.32
N PHE A 204 -24.32 44.82 52.73
CA PHE A 204 -24.11 46.26 52.56
C PHE A 204 -22.70 46.57 52.04
N CYS A 205 -22.56 47.63 51.24
CA CYS A 205 -21.27 48.10 50.78
C CYS A 205 -20.60 48.99 51.85
N THR A 206 -19.42 48.60 52.32
CA THR A 206 -18.64 49.36 53.32
C THR A 206 -18.12 50.70 52.80
N ASN A 207 -17.98 50.86 51.49
CA ASN A 207 -17.45 52.09 50.90
C ASN A 207 -18.55 53.14 50.64
N CYS A 208 -19.75 52.74 50.23
CA CYS A 208 -20.84 53.68 49.90
C CYS A 208 -22.07 53.59 50.82
N GLY A 209 -22.08 52.66 51.78
CA GLY A 209 -23.15 52.50 52.78
C GLY A 209 -24.48 51.94 52.25
N LYS A 210 -24.60 51.64 50.95
CA LYS A 210 -25.85 51.15 50.35
C LYS A 210 -26.00 49.63 50.45
N PRO A 211 -27.24 49.11 50.61
CA PRO A 211 -27.52 47.67 50.57
C PRO A 211 -27.26 47.09 49.17
N ILE A 212 -26.78 45.85 49.12
CA ILE A 212 -26.59 45.10 47.88
C ILE A 212 -27.91 44.42 47.52
N ASN A 213 -28.51 44.82 46.40
CA ASN A 213 -29.79 44.26 45.95
C ASN A 213 -29.58 42.79 45.57
N LYS A 214 -30.16 41.86 46.34
CA LYS A 214 -30.11 40.42 46.05
C LYS A 214 -30.98 40.19 44.81
N ILE A 215 -30.37 40.06 43.65
CA ILE A 215 -31.04 39.49 42.47
C ILE A 215 -31.32 38.03 42.85
N ILE A 216 -32.60 37.69 43.02
CA ILE A 216 -33.09 36.33 43.31
C ILE A 216 -32.88 35.46 42.08
#